data_AF-A0A7W8PEW4-F1
#
_entry.id   AF-A0A7W8PEW4-F1
#
_cell.length_a   1.000
_cell.length_b   1.000
_cell.length_c   1.000
_cell.angle_alpha   90.00
_cell.angle_beta   90.00
_cell.angle_gamma   90.00
#
_symmetry.space_group_name_H-M   'P 1'
#
loop_
_entity.id
_entity.type
_entity.pdbx_description
1 polymer ?
#
loop_
_entity_poly.entity_id
_entity_poly.type
_entity_poly.pdbx_seq_one_letter_code
_entity_poly.pdbx_strand_id
1 'polypeptide(L)'
;MNHSEHTDFTDLKGNRLIVRYTPNERTNHWITAICFILLALSGLALFHPSMAFLYVVLGGGQWTRILHPFIGCVMFISFLILALRFWHHNYLDQADIQWMKQIGDVLNNREERLPAIGRYNAGQKLLFFVMVICMLLLLLSGIVIWRRYFSFYFPIGVIRLSALVHAVTAFLLIVGIIVHIYAALWVKGSIGAMTRGTVTYGWARKHHPNWFREIIGK
;
A
#
# COMPACT_ATOMS: atom_id res chain seq x y z
N MET A 1 -17.91 8.68 -29.60
CA MET A 1 -16.79 7.86 -30.11
C MET A 1 -15.49 8.44 -29.56
N ASN A 2 -14.99 7.89 -28.45
CA ASN A 2 -13.64 8.22 -27.96
C ASN A 2 -12.73 7.11 -28.46
N HIS A 3 -11.99 7.37 -29.53
CA HIS A 3 -10.84 6.54 -29.89
C HIS A 3 -9.82 6.72 -28.78
N SER A 4 -9.70 5.73 -27.89
CA SER A 4 -8.51 5.60 -27.05
C SER A 4 -7.34 5.42 -28.01
N GLU A 5 -6.46 6.43 -28.05
CA GLU A 5 -5.10 6.27 -28.56
C GLU A 5 -4.41 5.17 -27.74
N HIS A 6 -4.60 3.91 -28.16
CA HIS A 6 -3.76 2.82 -27.71
C HIS A 6 -2.39 3.04 -28.34
N THR A 7 -1.59 3.87 -27.68
CA THR A 7 -0.16 3.93 -27.91
C THR A 7 0.37 2.50 -27.77
N ASP A 8 0.80 1.94 -28.90
CA ASP A 8 1.22 0.54 -29.04
C ASP A 8 2.59 0.37 -28.38
N PHE A 9 2.61 0.42 -27.05
CA PHE A 9 3.82 0.22 -26.27
C PHE A 9 4.24 -1.25 -26.38
N THR A 10 5.47 -1.50 -26.78
CA THR A 10 6.08 -2.83 -26.79
C THR A 10 7.26 -2.87 -25.82
N ASP A 11 7.48 -4.02 -25.19
CA ASP A 11 8.71 -4.24 -24.43
C ASP A 11 9.90 -4.55 -25.36
N LEU A 12 11.10 -4.68 -24.79
CA LEU A 12 12.32 -5.03 -25.53
C LEU A 12 12.24 -6.38 -26.27
N LYS A 13 11.26 -7.23 -25.92
CA LYS A 13 11.01 -8.54 -26.53
C LYS A 13 9.85 -8.50 -27.54
N GLY A 14 9.28 -7.33 -27.82
CA GLY A 14 8.16 -7.15 -28.74
C GLY A 14 6.77 -7.47 -28.16
N ASN A 15 6.66 -7.72 -26.85
CA ASN A 15 5.36 -7.98 -26.22
C ASN A 15 4.56 -6.68 -26.10
N ARG A 16 3.28 -6.71 -26.48
CA ARG A 16 2.37 -5.58 -26.27
C ARG A 16 2.18 -5.29 -24.78
N LEU A 17 2.16 -4.01 -24.45
CA LEU A 17 2.02 -3.47 -23.12
C LEU A 17 0.71 -2.68 -22.98
N ILE A 18 0.17 -2.68 -21.77
CA ILE A 18 -0.95 -1.82 -21.37
C ILE A 18 -0.53 -0.97 -20.18
N VAL A 19 -1.03 0.26 -20.13
CA VAL A 19 -0.81 1.15 -18.97
C VAL A 19 -1.69 0.68 -17.82
N ARG A 20 -1.04 0.28 -16.72
CA ARG A 20 -1.72 -0.07 -15.46
C ARG A 20 -1.79 1.11 -14.50
N TYR A 21 -0.71 1.90 -14.41
CA TYR A 21 -0.59 3.07 -13.55
C TYR A 21 0.05 4.27 -14.28
N THR A 22 -0.63 5.41 -14.19
CA THR A 22 -0.18 6.71 -14.71
C THR A 22 1.03 7.23 -13.94
N PRO A 23 1.88 8.11 -14.53
CA PRO A 23 3.05 8.66 -13.84
C PRO A 23 2.72 9.30 -12.49
N ASN A 24 1.61 10.04 -12.39
CA ASN A 24 1.18 10.70 -11.15
C ASN A 24 0.81 9.69 -10.05
N GLU A 25 0.18 8.57 -10.40
CA GLU A 25 -0.10 7.48 -9.43
C GLU A 25 1.19 6.88 -8.91
N ARG A 26 2.18 6.70 -9.80
CA ARG A 26 3.48 6.13 -9.43
C ARG A 26 4.26 7.04 -8.51
N THR A 27 4.37 8.32 -8.85
CA THR A 27 5.08 9.30 -8.02
C THR A 27 4.47 9.37 -6.63
N ASN A 28 3.13 9.43 -6.52
CA ASN A 28 2.48 9.50 -5.22
C ASN A 28 2.69 8.22 -4.39
N HIS A 29 2.65 7.04 -5.03
CA HIS A 29 3.01 5.78 -4.37
C HIS A 29 4.45 5.79 -3.85
N TRP A 30 5.42 6.23 -4.65
CA TRP A 30 6.82 6.27 -4.22
C TRP A 30 7.07 7.27 -3.09
N ILE A 31 6.38 8.41 -3.09
CA ILE A 31 6.39 9.35 -1.95
C ILE A 31 5.89 8.63 -0.69
N THR A 32 4.71 7.99 -0.76
CA THR A 32 4.16 7.22 0.37
C THR A 32 5.14 6.12 0.83
N ALA A 33 5.73 5.37 -0.10
CA ALA A 33 6.64 4.26 0.21
C ALA A 33 7.94 4.73 0.89
N ILE A 34 8.53 5.83 0.42
CA ILE A 34 9.74 6.41 1.03
C ILE A 34 9.41 6.93 2.43
N CYS A 35 8.32 7.67 2.60
CA CYS A 35 7.88 8.13 3.92
C CYS A 35 7.63 6.94 4.86
N PHE A 36 6.98 5.88 4.39
CA PHE A 36 6.76 4.68 5.17
C PHE A 36 8.06 4.04 5.65
N ILE A 37 9.07 3.90 4.79
CA ILE A 37 10.37 3.33 5.18
C ILE A 37 11.02 4.18 6.28
N LEU A 38 11.04 5.51 6.11
CA LEU A 38 11.60 6.42 7.12
C LEU A 38 10.84 6.31 8.46
N LEU A 39 9.51 6.25 8.41
CA LEU A 39 8.66 6.13 9.60
C LEU A 39 8.78 4.78 10.28
N ALA A 40 8.80 3.68 9.52
CA ALA A 40 8.94 2.33 10.07
C ALA A 40 10.27 2.19 10.80
N LEU A 41 11.38 2.61 10.18
CA LEU A 41 12.71 2.51 10.80
C LEU A 41 12.84 3.43 12.02
N SER A 42 12.39 4.67 11.92
CA SER A 42 12.44 5.61 13.04
C SER A 42 11.46 5.25 14.17
N GLY A 43 10.30 4.68 13.85
CA GLY A 43 9.34 4.17 14.81
C GLY A 43 9.85 2.93 15.55
N LEU A 44 10.52 2.02 14.85
CA LEU A 44 11.21 0.87 15.47
C LEU A 44 12.30 1.33 16.44
N ALA A 45 13.08 2.37 16.09
CA ALA A 45 14.05 2.98 16.99
C ALA A 45 13.43 3.50 18.30
N LEU A 46 12.22 4.06 18.21
CA LEU A 46 11.43 4.56 19.35
C LEU A 46 10.73 3.43 20.13
N PHE A 47 10.47 2.29 19.49
CA PHE A 47 9.70 1.19 20.05
C PHE A 47 10.50 0.31 21.02
N HIS A 48 11.72 -0.09 20.66
CA HIS A 48 12.52 -1.01 21.48
C HIS A 48 14.01 -0.63 21.52
N PRO A 49 14.68 -0.66 22.70
CA PRO A 49 16.08 -0.26 22.83
C PRO A 49 17.08 -1.02 21.95
N SER A 50 16.83 -2.31 21.66
CA SER A 50 17.70 -3.09 20.76
C SER A 50 17.73 -2.54 19.32
N MET A 51 16.74 -1.71 18.95
CA MET A 51 16.63 -1.08 17.65
C MET A 51 17.16 0.36 17.65
N ALA A 52 17.78 0.83 18.74
CA ALA A 52 18.27 2.20 18.87
C ALA A 52 19.30 2.61 17.80
N PHE A 53 20.01 1.64 17.20
CA PHE A 53 20.92 1.93 16.09
C PHE A 53 20.20 2.58 14.89
N LEU A 54 18.88 2.37 14.74
CA LEU A 54 18.07 2.97 13.69
C LEU A 54 17.82 4.48 13.88
N TYR A 55 18.17 5.08 15.04
CA TYR A 55 18.12 6.54 15.19
C TYR A 55 18.99 7.27 14.17
N VAL A 56 20.03 6.61 13.62
CA VAL A 56 20.88 7.18 12.57
C VAL A 56 20.10 7.57 11.30
N VAL A 57 18.97 6.90 11.01
CA VAL A 57 18.17 7.10 9.79
C VAL A 57 17.69 8.55 9.64
N LEU A 58 17.38 9.21 10.75
CA LEU A 58 16.96 10.62 10.76
C LEU A 58 18.01 11.54 11.40
N GLY A 59 19.25 11.07 11.59
CA GLY A 59 20.33 11.89 12.16
C GLY A 59 20.41 11.91 13.70
N GLY A 60 19.78 10.95 14.39
CA GLY A 60 19.86 10.77 15.84
C GLY A 60 18.52 10.92 16.56
N GLY A 61 18.49 10.58 17.86
CA GLY A 61 17.24 10.53 18.64
C GLY A 61 16.48 11.85 18.73
N GLN A 62 17.18 12.98 18.76
CA GLN A 62 16.60 14.32 18.75
C GLN A 62 15.82 14.55 17.45
N TRP A 63 16.48 14.37 16.30
CA TRP A 63 15.87 14.56 15.00
C TRP A 63 14.78 13.54 14.71
N THR A 64 14.94 12.28 15.12
CA THR A 64 13.88 11.27 15.02
C THR A 64 12.61 11.72 15.72
N ARG A 65 12.68 12.18 16.98
CA ARG A 65 11.50 12.64 17.72
C ARG A 65 10.83 13.87 17.10
N ILE A 66 11.62 14.74 16.45
CA ILE A 66 11.12 15.94 15.79
C ILE A 66 10.45 15.57 14.45
N LEU A 67 11.16 14.86 13.58
CA LEU A 67 10.79 14.64 12.19
C LEU A 67 9.75 13.53 11.99
N HIS A 68 9.77 12.48 12.81
CA HIS A 68 8.85 11.35 12.68
C HIS A 68 7.37 11.78 12.53
N PRO A 69 6.78 12.60 13.42
CA PRO A 69 5.38 12.98 13.27
C PRO A 69 5.10 13.85 12.03
N PHE A 70 6.03 14.70 11.59
CA PHE A 70 5.87 15.49 10.36
C PHE A 70 5.89 14.62 9.10
N ILE A 71 6.82 13.67 9.03
CA ILE A 71 6.86 12.68 7.94
C ILE A 71 5.57 11.85 7.97
N GLY A 72 5.03 11.56 9.16
CA GLY A 72 3.73 10.91 9.37
C GLY A 72 2.58 11.65 8.67
N CYS A 73 2.51 12.97 8.85
CA CYS A 73 1.53 13.82 8.18
C CYS A 73 1.68 13.78 6.65
N VAL A 74 2.92 13.87 6.14
CA VAL A 74 3.19 13.78 4.69
C VAL A 74 2.75 12.43 4.13
N MET A 75 3.08 11.34 4.82
CA MET A 75 2.65 9.99 4.43
C MET A 75 1.13 9.89 4.42
N PHE A 76 0.46 10.43 5.44
CA PHE A 76 -1.00 10.41 5.53
C PHE A 76 -1.66 11.13 4.36
N ILE A 77 -1.22 12.34 4.04
CA ILE A 77 -1.78 13.11 2.93
C ILE A 77 -1.51 12.40 1.59
N SER A 78 -0.28 11.93 1.36
CA SER A 78 0.09 11.21 0.14
C SER A 78 -0.74 9.93 -0.03
N PHE A 79 -0.88 9.14 1.02
CA PHE A 79 -1.70 7.93 1.02
C PHE A 79 -3.20 8.24 0.85
N LEU A 80 -3.72 9.28 1.50
CA LEU A 80 -5.12 9.69 1.36
C LEU A 80 -5.46 9.99 -0.10
N ILE A 81 -4.58 10.66 -0.83
CA ILE A 81 -4.75 10.91 -2.27
C ILE A 81 -4.81 9.60 -3.06
N LEU A 82 -3.95 8.60 -2.74
CA LEU A 82 -4.04 7.27 -3.36
C LEU A 82 -5.35 6.56 -2.99
N ALA A 83 -5.74 6.62 -1.72
CA ALA A 83 -6.92 5.96 -1.20
C ALA A 83 -8.18 6.47 -1.89
N LEU A 84 -8.35 7.79 -2.01
CA LEU A 84 -9.48 8.40 -2.71
C LEU A 84 -9.50 8.05 -4.20
N ARG A 85 -8.33 8.04 -4.86
CA ARG A 85 -8.22 7.69 -6.28
C ARG A 85 -8.58 6.23 -6.56
N PHE A 86 -8.13 5.31 -5.71
CA PHE A 86 -8.35 3.88 -5.91
C PHE A 86 -9.58 3.33 -5.20
N TRP A 87 -10.29 4.14 -4.41
CA TRP A 87 -11.44 3.72 -3.59
C TRP A 87 -12.44 2.88 -4.38
N HIS A 88 -12.88 3.39 -5.53
CA HIS A 88 -13.90 2.75 -6.37
C HIS A 88 -13.48 1.41 -6.96
N HIS A 89 -12.17 1.16 -7.10
CA HIS A 89 -11.65 -0.10 -7.62
C HIS A 89 -11.51 -1.18 -6.55
N ASN A 90 -11.73 -0.83 -5.27
CA ASN A 90 -11.50 -1.73 -4.13
C ASN A 90 -12.79 -2.24 -3.47
N TYR A 91 -13.97 -1.97 -4.04
CA TYR A 91 -15.21 -2.55 -3.51
C TYR A 91 -15.14 -4.08 -3.52
N LEU A 92 -15.53 -4.69 -2.40
CA LEU A 92 -15.63 -6.14 -2.26
C LEU A 92 -16.92 -6.62 -2.94
N ASP A 93 -16.78 -7.55 -3.86
CA ASP A 93 -17.88 -8.19 -4.59
C ASP A 93 -18.02 -9.68 -4.21
N GLN A 94 -19.01 -10.35 -4.80
CA GLN A 94 -19.23 -11.77 -4.53
C GLN A 94 -18.08 -12.66 -5.04
N ALA A 95 -17.38 -12.24 -6.09
CA ALA A 95 -16.22 -12.95 -6.61
C ALA A 95 -15.05 -12.87 -5.63
N ASP A 96 -14.89 -11.75 -4.91
CA ASP A 96 -13.89 -11.63 -3.85
C ASP A 96 -14.14 -12.58 -2.68
N ILE A 97 -15.41 -12.77 -2.30
CA ILE A 97 -15.79 -13.72 -1.25
C ILE A 97 -15.44 -15.15 -1.68
N GLN A 98 -15.72 -15.51 -2.91
CA GLN A 98 -15.33 -16.82 -3.47
C GLN A 98 -13.81 -16.98 -3.50
N TRP A 99 -13.08 -15.94 -3.91
CA TRP A 99 -11.61 -15.93 -3.93
C TRP A 99 -11.03 -16.20 -2.55
N MET A 100 -11.58 -15.56 -1.50
CA MET A 100 -11.14 -15.78 -0.11
C MET A 100 -11.41 -17.20 0.38
N LYS A 101 -12.51 -17.85 -0.04
CA LYS A 101 -12.79 -19.25 0.28
C LYS A 101 -11.81 -20.23 -0.38
N GLN A 102 -11.13 -19.82 -1.45
CA GLN A 102 -10.20 -20.64 -2.22
C GLN A 102 -8.73 -20.27 -1.99
N ILE A 103 -8.39 -19.74 -0.82
CA ILE A 103 -7.02 -19.28 -0.52
C ILE A 103 -5.96 -20.38 -0.69
N GLY A 104 -6.32 -21.64 -0.49
CA GLY A 104 -5.45 -22.79 -0.75
C GLY A 104 -5.07 -22.94 -2.23
N ASP A 105 -5.99 -22.67 -3.15
CA ASP A 105 -5.71 -22.69 -4.58
C ASP A 105 -4.86 -21.48 -4.99
N VAL A 106 -5.06 -20.32 -4.36
CA VAL A 106 -4.22 -19.11 -4.55
C VAL A 106 -2.76 -19.42 -4.18
N LEU A 107 -2.53 -19.96 -2.98
CA LEU A 107 -1.18 -20.26 -2.48
C LEU A 107 -0.46 -21.33 -3.31
N ASN A 108 -1.22 -22.23 -3.94
CA ASN A 108 -0.70 -23.28 -4.83
C ASN A 108 -0.62 -22.87 -6.31
N ASN A 109 -0.80 -21.58 -6.64
CA ASN A 109 -0.79 -21.05 -8.01
C ASN A 109 -1.80 -21.72 -8.98
N ARG A 110 -2.92 -22.23 -8.46
CA ARG A 110 -4.01 -22.83 -9.26
C ARG A 110 -5.00 -21.76 -9.70
N GLU A 111 -4.48 -20.76 -10.41
CA GLU A 111 -5.23 -19.56 -10.79
C GLU A 111 -6.41 -19.87 -11.72
N GLU A 112 -6.36 -20.99 -12.46
CA GLU A 112 -7.46 -21.45 -13.32
C GLU A 112 -8.73 -21.86 -12.55
N ARG A 113 -8.63 -22.12 -11.25
CA ARG A 113 -9.78 -22.49 -10.38
C ARG A 113 -10.40 -21.30 -9.66
N LEU A 114 -9.79 -20.12 -9.80
CA LEU A 114 -10.21 -18.90 -9.13
C LEU A 114 -11.29 -18.17 -9.93
N PRO A 115 -12.19 -17.43 -9.25
CA PRO A 115 -13.13 -16.56 -9.94
C PRO A 115 -12.38 -15.51 -10.76
N ALA A 116 -12.97 -15.09 -11.88
CA ALA A 116 -12.34 -14.13 -12.76
C ALA A 116 -12.12 -12.79 -12.03
N ILE A 117 -10.86 -12.35 -11.98
CA ILE A 117 -10.42 -11.21 -11.16
C ILE A 117 -10.53 -9.90 -11.96
N GLY A 118 -11.07 -8.87 -11.31
CA GLY A 118 -11.09 -7.48 -11.78
C GLY A 118 -9.72 -6.79 -11.74
N ARG A 119 -9.71 -5.46 -11.62
CA ARG A 119 -8.46 -4.68 -11.58
C ARG A 119 -7.56 -5.04 -10.40
N TYR A 120 -8.17 -5.37 -9.27
CA TYR A 120 -7.51 -5.86 -8.06
C TYR A 120 -8.16 -7.16 -7.58
N ASN A 121 -7.36 -8.04 -6.97
CA ASN A 121 -7.87 -9.26 -6.33
C ASN A 121 -8.30 -9.00 -4.87
N ALA A 122 -9.05 -9.95 -4.29
CA ALA A 122 -9.57 -9.80 -2.92
C ALA A 122 -8.46 -9.56 -1.88
N GLY A 123 -7.29 -10.20 -2.03
CA GLY A 123 -6.15 -9.96 -1.13
C GLY A 123 -5.62 -8.53 -1.20
N GLN A 124 -5.52 -7.95 -2.40
CA GLN A 124 -5.14 -6.55 -2.60
C GLN A 124 -6.19 -5.60 -2.02
N LYS A 125 -7.48 -5.89 -2.20
CA LYS A 125 -8.59 -5.10 -1.65
C LYS A 125 -8.62 -5.14 -0.12
N LEU A 126 -8.45 -6.32 0.47
CA LEU A 126 -8.37 -6.48 1.93
C LEU A 126 -7.21 -5.68 2.50
N LEU A 127 -6.03 -5.80 1.88
CA LEU A 127 -4.83 -5.09 2.29
C LEU A 127 -5.02 -3.57 2.19
N PHE A 128 -5.68 -3.09 1.13
CA PHE A 128 -6.05 -1.69 0.98
C PHE A 128 -6.88 -1.17 2.17
N PHE A 129 -7.95 -1.88 2.58
CA PHE A 129 -8.77 -1.46 3.71
C PHE A 129 -8.02 -1.54 5.05
N VAL A 130 -7.21 -2.58 5.26
CA VAL A 130 -6.33 -2.67 6.44
C VAL A 130 -5.41 -1.45 6.51
N MET A 131 -4.79 -1.07 5.39
CA MET A 131 -3.93 0.12 5.34
C MET A 131 -4.71 1.41 5.62
N VAL A 132 -5.91 1.59 5.06
CA VAL A 132 -6.77 2.77 5.34
C VAL A 132 -7.06 2.89 6.84
N ILE A 133 -7.49 1.80 7.48
CA ILE A 133 -7.78 1.79 8.91
C ILE A 133 -6.52 2.09 9.71
N CYS A 134 -5.39 1.45 9.37
CA CYS A 134 -4.12 1.70 10.05
C CYS A 134 -3.68 3.16 9.94
N MET A 135 -3.83 3.78 8.76
CA MET A 135 -3.45 5.16 8.53
C MET A 135 -4.28 6.15 9.37
N LEU A 136 -5.58 5.92 9.48
CA LEU A 136 -6.46 6.72 10.33
C LEU A 136 -6.07 6.56 11.81
N LEU A 137 -5.91 5.33 12.28
CA LEU A 137 -5.54 5.05 13.67
C LEU A 137 -4.17 5.62 14.02
N LEU A 138 -3.17 5.51 13.14
CA LEU A 138 -1.84 6.08 13.33
C LEU A 138 -1.86 7.60 13.39
N LEU A 139 -2.62 8.26 12.50
CA LEU A 139 -2.74 9.73 12.53
C LEU A 139 -3.39 10.19 13.84
N LEU A 140 -4.55 9.64 14.18
CA LEU A 140 -5.32 10.05 15.35
C LEU A 140 -4.53 9.81 16.65
N SER A 141 -3.98 8.60 16.81
CA SER A 141 -3.14 8.28 17.97
C SER A 141 -1.83 9.09 17.99
N GLY A 142 -1.24 9.33 16.82
CA GLY A 142 -0.02 10.13 16.64
C GLY A 142 -0.20 11.57 17.08
N ILE A 143 -1.32 12.21 16.71
CA ILE A 143 -1.69 13.55 17.17
C ILE A 143 -1.79 13.57 18.70
N VAL A 144 -2.49 12.62 19.33
CA VAL A 144 -2.65 12.57 20.79
C VAL A 144 -1.30 12.44 21.52
N ILE A 145 -0.37 11.63 21.01
CA ILE A 145 0.94 11.43 21.65
C ILE A 145 1.98 12.47 21.23
N TRP A 146 1.61 13.44 20.38
CA TRP A 146 2.52 14.49 19.93
C TRP A 146 2.74 15.53 21.01
N ARG A 147 3.77 15.27 21.83
CA ARG A 147 4.07 16.04 23.05
C ARG A 147 4.20 17.54 22.86
N ARG A 148 4.84 18.00 21.78
CA ARG A 148 5.15 19.42 21.59
C ARG A 148 3.93 20.28 21.33
N TYR A 149 2.91 19.75 20.65
CA TYR A 149 1.82 20.56 20.10
C TYR A 149 0.43 20.17 20.60
N PHE A 150 0.18 18.89 20.88
CA PHE A 150 -1.19 18.40 21.07
C PHE A 150 -1.39 17.59 22.36
N SER A 151 -0.38 16.89 22.85
CA SER A 151 -0.56 15.91 23.93
C SER A 151 -1.09 16.51 25.23
N PHE A 152 -0.78 17.78 25.51
CA PHE A 152 -1.23 18.48 26.73
C PHE A 152 -2.74 18.79 26.75
N TYR A 153 -3.46 18.63 25.62
CA TYR A 153 -4.92 18.74 25.58
C TYR A 153 -5.64 17.46 26.02
N PHE A 154 -4.92 16.35 26.21
CA PHE A 154 -5.50 15.05 26.50
C PHE A 154 -5.15 14.57 27.91
N PRO A 155 -6.08 13.89 28.61
CA PRO A 155 -5.77 13.30 29.90
C PRO A 155 -4.79 12.13 29.75
N ILE A 156 -4.01 11.86 30.81
CA ILE A 156 -2.93 10.86 30.78
C ILE A 156 -3.39 9.45 30.38
N GLY A 157 -4.62 9.07 30.74
CA GLY A 157 -5.21 7.78 30.34
C GLY A 157 -5.34 7.65 28.81
N VAL A 158 -5.80 8.71 28.15
CA VAL A 158 -5.94 8.75 26.68
C VAL A 158 -4.56 8.75 26.02
N ILE A 159 -3.59 9.50 26.54
CA ILE A 159 -2.21 9.49 26.01
C ILE A 159 -1.60 8.08 26.04
N ARG A 160 -1.76 7.36 27.17
CA ARG A 160 -1.25 5.99 27.32
C ARG A 160 -1.93 5.01 26.37
N LEU A 161 -3.25 5.10 26.25
CA LEU A 161 -4.01 4.28 25.31
C LEU A 161 -3.59 4.59 23.86
N SER A 162 -3.46 5.86 23.49
CA SER A 162 -3.00 6.25 22.16
C SER A 162 -1.58 5.75 21.86
N ALA A 163 -0.67 5.77 22.82
CA ALA A 163 0.66 5.19 22.62
C ALA A 163 0.60 3.68 22.31
N LEU A 164 -0.24 2.93 23.03
CA LEU A 164 -0.47 1.50 22.77
C LEU A 164 -1.09 1.27 21.40
N VAL A 165 -2.16 2.00 21.07
CA VAL A 165 -2.84 1.90 19.77
C VAL A 165 -1.87 2.24 18.64
N HIS A 166 -1.05 3.29 18.79
CA HIS A 166 -0.07 3.69 17.79
C HIS A 166 0.95 2.58 17.56
N ALA A 167 1.51 2.00 18.62
CA ALA A 167 2.52 0.94 18.51
C ALA A 167 1.96 -0.34 17.87
N VAL A 168 0.77 -0.80 18.31
CA VAL A 168 0.12 -1.99 17.73
C VAL A 168 -0.24 -1.77 16.27
N THR A 169 -0.80 -0.60 15.95
CA THR A 169 -1.18 -0.26 14.56
C THR A 169 0.04 -0.13 13.66
N ALA A 170 1.13 0.47 14.16
CA ALA A 170 2.38 0.57 13.42
C ALA A 170 2.95 -0.82 13.10
N PHE A 171 2.93 -1.73 14.08
CA PHE A 171 3.34 -3.12 13.86
C PHE A 171 2.48 -3.82 12.80
N LEU A 172 1.14 -3.70 12.89
CA LEU A 172 0.23 -4.27 11.90
C LEU A 172 0.47 -3.71 10.49
N LEU A 173 0.70 -2.39 10.37
CA LEU A 173 1.02 -1.76 9.10
C LEU A 173 2.36 -2.25 8.54
N ILE A 174 3.39 -2.40 9.38
CA ILE A 174 4.70 -2.93 8.98
C ILE A 174 4.55 -4.35 8.42
N VAL A 175 3.86 -5.24 9.13
CA VAL A 175 3.59 -6.60 8.66
C VAL A 175 2.80 -6.57 7.34
N GLY A 176 1.76 -5.74 7.24
CA GLY A 176 0.98 -5.57 6.03
C GLY A 176 1.80 -5.11 4.83
N ILE A 177 2.74 -4.17 5.01
CA ILE A 177 3.62 -3.70 3.95
C ILE A 177 4.66 -4.77 3.56
N ILE A 178 5.16 -5.57 4.51
CA ILE A 178 6.03 -6.72 4.18
C ILE A 178 5.27 -7.70 3.27
N VAL A 179 4.02 -8.04 3.62
CA VAL A 179 3.16 -8.88 2.78
C VAL A 179 2.91 -8.24 1.40
N HIS A 180 2.65 -6.92 1.36
CA HIS A 180 2.48 -6.16 0.12
C HIS A 180 3.69 -6.30 -0.82
N ILE A 181 4.89 -6.06 -0.29
CA ILE A 181 6.15 -6.13 -1.05
C ILE A 181 6.41 -7.57 -1.50
N TYR A 182 6.20 -8.54 -0.63
CA TYR A 182 6.35 -9.95 -0.97
C TYR A 182 5.41 -10.37 -2.10
N ALA A 183 4.14 -9.98 -2.04
CA ALA A 183 3.18 -10.26 -3.12
C ALA A 183 3.60 -9.64 -4.45
N ALA A 184 4.13 -8.41 -4.44
CA ALA A 184 4.66 -7.75 -5.64
C ALA A 184 5.90 -8.46 -6.23
N LEU A 185 6.74 -9.07 -5.39
CA LEU A 185 7.90 -9.87 -5.81
C LEU A 185 7.51 -11.27 -6.33
N TRP A 186 6.47 -11.86 -5.74
CA TRP A 186 5.95 -13.18 -6.08
C TRP A 186 5.25 -13.17 -7.44
N VAL A 187 4.34 -12.20 -7.65
CA VAL A 187 3.63 -12.01 -8.92
C VAL A 187 4.52 -11.27 -9.91
N LYS A 188 5.35 -12.02 -10.65
CA LYS A 188 6.34 -11.48 -11.60
C LYS A 188 5.70 -10.50 -12.59
N GLY A 189 6.34 -9.35 -12.79
CA GLY A 189 5.82 -8.25 -13.62
C GLY A 189 5.15 -7.12 -12.82
N SER A 190 4.71 -7.37 -11.59
CA SER A 190 4.02 -6.35 -10.76
C SER A 190 4.92 -5.17 -10.37
N ILE A 191 6.20 -5.42 -10.08
CA ILE A 191 7.17 -4.33 -9.81
C ILE A 191 7.35 -3.44 -11.05
N GLY A 192 7.33 -4.04 -12.25
CA GLY A 192 7.37 -3.30 -13.51
C GLY A 192 6.19 -2.35 -13.65
N ALA A 193 5.00 -2.77 -13.22
CA ALA A 193 3.82 -1.91 -13.19
C ALA A 193 4.05 -0.66 -12.32
N MET A 194 4.67 -0.80 -11.16
CA MET A 194 4.84 0.30 -10.21
C MET A 194 6.02 1.23 -10.53
N THR A 195 7.03 0.72 -11.24
CA THR A 195 8.22 1.48 -11.64
C THR A 195 8.06 2.14 -13.02
N ARG A 196 7.55 1.38 -14.00
CA ARG A 196 7.39 1.83 -15.40
C ARG A 196 5.96 2.22 -15.76
N GLY A 197 4.96 1.69 -15.05
CA GLY A 197 3.53 1.96 -15.30
C GLY A 197 2.81 0.98 -16.18
N THR A 198 3.54 0.07 -16.81
CA THR A 198 3.01 -0.81 -17.85
C THR A 198 3.15 -2.28 -17.46
N VAL A 199 2.25 -3.10 -17.99
CA VAL A 199 2.25 -4.56 -17.86
C VAL A 199 2.01 -5.21 -19.21
N THR A 200 2.48 -6.45 -19.41
CA THR A 200 2.24 -7.17 -20.66
C THR A 200 0.80 -7.65 -20.76
N TYR A 201 0.30 -7.84 -21.99
CA TYR A 201 -1.02 -8.42 -22.23
C TYR A 201 -1.17 -9.81 -21.57
N GLY A 202 -0.12 -10.64 -21.65
CA GLY A 202 -0.11 -11.97 -21.03
C GLY A 202 -0.25 -11.91 -19.51
N TRP A 203 0.42 -10.95 -18.86
CA TRP A 203 0.29 -10.72 -17.42
C TRP A 203 -1.13 -10.30 -17.05
N ALA A 204 -1.70 -9.35 -17.79
CA ALA A 204 -3.06 -8.85 -17.55
C ALA A 204 -4.11 -9.95 -17.73
N ARG A 205 -4.00 -10.74 -18.81
CA ARG A 205 -4.87 -11.89 -19.08
C ARG A 205 -4.79 -12.95 -17.99
N LYS A 206 -3.60 -13.24 -17.48
CA LYS A 206 -3.37 -14.28 -16.47
C LYS A 206 -3.89 -13.85 -15.09
N HIS A 207 -3.45 -12.70 -14.59
CA HIS A 207 -3.70 -12.31 -13.19
C HIS A 207 -4.95 -11.44 -13.01
N HIS A 208 -5.45 -10.81 -14.08
CA HIS A 208 -6.56 -9.85 -14.03
C HIS A 208 -7.50 -9.99 -15.26
N PRO A 209 -8.11 -11.18 -15.48
CA PRO A 209 -8.82 -11.51 -16.71
C PRO A 209 -10.07 -10.65 -16.98
N ASN A 210 -10.79 -10.16 -15.97
CA ASN A 210 -11.93 -9.25 -16.19
C ASN A 210 -11.44 -7.86 -16.62
N TRP A 211 -10.42 -7.34 -15.93
CA TRP A 211 -9.82 -6.04 -16.27
C TRP A 211 -9.19 -6.05 -17.67
N PHE A 212 -8.56 -7.17 -18.07
CA PHE A 212 -8.04 -7.32 -19.41
C PHE A 212 -9.17 -7.26 -20.46
N ARG A 213 -10.29 -7.93 -20.21
CA ARG A 213 -11.50 -7.92 -21.05
C ARG A 213 -12.09 -6.52 -21.22
N GLU A 214 -12.22 -5.79 -20.11
CA GLU A 214 -12.66 -4.39 -20.10
C GLU A 214 -11.76 -3.49 -20.98
N ILE A 215 -10.44 -3.65 -20.91
CA ILE A 215 -9.49 -2.84 -21.70
C ILE A 215 -9.58 -3.13 -23.20
N ILE A 216 -9.76 -4.40 -23.57
CA ILE A 216 -9.83 -4.80 -24.98
C ILE A 216 -11.23 -4.62 -25.60
N GLY A 217 -12.22 -4.17 -24.81
CA GLY A 217 -13.59 -3.95 -25.26
C GLY A 217 -14.37 -5.23 -25.58
N LYS A 218 -14.10 -6.34 -24.89
CA LYS A 218 -14.82 -7.62 -25.01
C LYS A 218 -15.39 -8.06 -23.69
#